data_AF-A0A4P7AI69-F1
#
_entry.id   AF-A0A4P7AI69-F1
#
_cell.length_a   1.000
_cell.length_b   1.000
_cell.length_c   1.000
_cell.angle_alpha   90.00
_cell.angle_beta   90.00
_cell.angle_gamma   90.00
#
_symmetry.space_group_name_H-M   'P 1'
#
loop_
_entity.id
_entity.type
_entity.pdbx_description
1 polymer ?
#
loop_
_entity_poly.entity_id
_entity_poly.type
_entity_poly.pdbx_seq_one_letter_code
_entity_poly.pdbx_strand_id
1 'polypeptide(L)' 'MFNFNNLEMIKGIFEAAEEENSPVILMATESAALYMGLDNVFAFALLATNKAKTPVVLHWNHVLTLNL' A
#
# COMPACT_ATOMS: atom_id res chain seq x y z
N MET A 1 9.82 -2.78 3.27
CA MET A 1 8.39 -3.07 3.46
C MET A 1 7.86 -2.09 4.48
N PHE A 2 6.71 -1.47 4.22
CA PHE A 2 6.20 -0.39 5.07
C PHE A 2 4.70 -0.51 5.25
N ASN A 3 4.23 -0.40 6.49
CA ASN A 3 2.80 -0.26 6.76
C ASN A 3 2.34 1.14 6.37
N PHE A 4 1.10 1.29 5.95
CA PHE A 4 0.45 2.59 5.74
C PHE A 4 -0.96 2.58 6.35
N ASN A 5 -1.36 3.75 6.85
CA ASN A 5 -2.69 3.97 7.44
C ASN A 5 -3.44 5.16 6.81
N ASN A 6 -2.81 5.86 5.87
CA ASN A 6 -3.39 7.00 5.15
C ASN A 6 -2.64 7.25 3.83
N LEU A 7 -3.11 8.22 3.05
CA LEU A 7 -2.57 8.59 1.75
C LEU A 7 -1.21 9.27 1.82
N GLU A 8 -0.96 10.06 2.86
CA GLU A 8 0.27 10.81 3.06
C GLU A 8 1.45 9.86 3.25
N MET A 9 1.26 8.79 4.01
CA MET A 9 2.26 7.73 4.17
C MET A 9 2.56 7.03 2.85
N ILE A 10 1.53 6.68 2.06
CA ILE A 10 1.72 6.07 0.75
C ILE A 10 2.60 6.97 -0.12
N LYS A 11 2.26 8.27 -0.23
CA LYS A 11 3.04 9.23 -1.04
C LYS A 11 4.50 9.29 -0.63
N GLY A 12 4.79 9.44 0.66
CA GLY A 12 6.17 9.51 1.14
C GLY A 12 6.96 8.22 0.90
N ILE A 13 6.32 7.05 1.07
CA ILE A 13 6.95 5.77 0.77
C ILE A 13 7.27 5.65 -0.73
N PHE A 14 6.36 6.10 -1.59
CA PHE A 14 6.57 6.11 -3.04
C PHE A 14 7.69 7.05 -3.48
N GLU A 15 7.67 8.29 -3.00
CA GLU A 15 8.72 9.27 -3.30
C GLU A 15 10.11 8.72 -2.93
N ALA A 16 10.25 8.19 -1.72
CA ALA A 16 11.50 7.57 -1.27
C ALA A 16 11.88 6.33 -2.10
N ALA A 17 10.92 5.47 -2.44
CA ALA A 17 11.18 4.27 -3.24
C ALA A 17 11.64 4.63 -4.67
N GLU A 18 11.08 5.67 -5.26
CA GLU A 18 11.50 6.16 -6.59
C GLU A 18 12.87 6.82 -6.55
N GLU A 19 13.16 7.67 -5.56
CA GLU A 19 14.47 8.31 -5.39
C GLU A 19 15.61 7.26 -5.25
N GLU A 20 15.34 6.19 -4.50
CA GLU A 20 16.30 5.11 -4.26
C GLU A 20 16.31 4.04 -5.35
N ASN A 21 15.49 4.16 -6.40
CA ASN A 21 15.29 3.14 -7.44
C ASN A 21 15.01 1.73 -6.84
N SER A 22 14.25 1.69 -5.75
CA SER A 22 14.06 0.50 -4.93
C SER A 22 12.63 -0.06 -5.07
N PRO A 23 12.45 -1.38 -5.20
CA PRO A 23 11.12 -1.98 -5.14
C PRO A 23 10.53 -1.84 -3.73
N VAL A 24 9.21 -1.67 -3.64
CA VAL A 24 8.54 -1.46 -2.35
C VAL A 24 7.32 -2.36 -2.15
N ILE A 25 7.16 -2.83 -0.91
CA ILE A 25 5.97 -3.56 -0.46
C ILE A 25 5.21 -2.64 0.50
N LEU A 26 3.99 -2.28 0.10
CA LEU A 26 3.03 -1.53 0.90
C LEU A 26 2.10 -2.48 1.63
N MET A 27 1.97 -2.27 2.93
CA MET A 27 1.24 -3.17 3.80
C MET A 27 0.08 -2.43 4.47
N ALA A 28 -1.13 -2.93 4.30
CA ALA A 28 -2.28 -2.50 5.11
C ALA A 28 -2.59 -3.60 6.12
N THR A 29 -2.63 -3.26 7.41
CA THR A 29 -3.17 -4.19 8.41
C THR A 29 -4.67 -4.38 8.17
N GLU A 30 -5.25 -5.49 8.64
CA GLU A 30 -6.70 -5.70 8.59
C GLU A 30 -7.48 -4.51 9.19
N SER A 31 -7.06 -4.00 10.35
CA SER A 31 -7.68 -2.82 10.97
C SER A 31 -7.58 -1.56 10.12
N ALA A 32 -6.42 -1.30 9.50
CA ALA A 32 -6.21 -0.14 8.66
C ALA A 32 -7.02 -0.24 7.35
N ALA A 33 -7.05 -1.43 6.75
CA ALA A 33 -7.81 -1.70 5.54
C ALA A 33 -9.33 -1.53 5.75
N LEU A 34 -9.85 -2.02 6.87
CA LEU A 34 -11.25 -1.83 7.25
C LEU A 34 -11.57 -0.36 7.57
N TYR A 35 -10.66 0.33 8.27
CA TYR A 35 -10.83 1.76 8.58
C TYR A 35 -10.87 2.65 7.33
N MET A 36 -9.96 2.40 6.37
CA MET A 36 -9.91 3.15 5.11
C MET A 36 -11.00 2.72 4.12
N GLY A 37 -11.57 1.52 4.30
CA GLY A 37 -12.39 0.84 3.30
C GLY A 37 -11.53 0.09 2.29
N LEU A 38 -11.84 -1.19 2.03
CA LEU A 38 -11.06 -2.04 1.14
C LEU A 38 -10.97 -1.48 -0.29
N ASP A 39 -12.08 -0.96 -0.81
CA ASP A 39 -12.12 -0.35 -2.16
C ASP A 39 -11.15 0.82 -2.28
N ASN A 40 -11.02 1.64 -1.24
CA ASN A 40 -10.09 2.76 -1.22
C ASN A 40 -8.64 2.26 -1.19
N VAL A 41 -8.34 1.24 -0.39
CA VAL A 41 -7.01 0.61 -0.37
C VAL A 41 -6.62 0.10 -1.75
N PHE A 42 -7.51 -0.62 -2.44
CA PHE A 42 -7.27 -1.10 -3.79
C PHE A 42 -7.15 0.06 -4.80
N ALA A 43 -8.01 1.07 -4.73
CA ALA A 43 -7.96 2.23 -5.61
C ALA A 43 -6.64 3.00 -5.47
N PHE A 44 -6.17 3.21 -4.24
CA PHE A 44 -4.89 3.89 -3.99
C PHE A 44 -3.71 3.06 -4.48
N ALA A 45 -3.69 1.76 -4.19
CA ALA A 45 -2.65 0.87 -4.66
C ALA A 45 -2.60 0.81 -6.20
N LEU A 46 -3.75 0.73 -6.86
CA LEU A 46 -3.86 0.69 -8.32
C LEU A 46 -3.42 2.01 -8.97
N LEU A 47 -3.86 3.15 -8.42
CA LEU A 47 -3.43 4.47 -8.89
C LEU A 47 -1.92 4.64 -8.75
N ALA A 48 -1.36 4.19 -7.65
CA ALA A 48 0.05 4.37 -7.37
C ALA A 48 0.93 3.42 -8.20
N THR A 49 0.54 2.14 -8.37
CA THR A 49 1.22 1.21 -9.29
C THR A 49 1.20 1.68 -10.73
N ASN A 50 0.10 2.29 -11.20
CA ASN A 50 0.03 2.83 -12.57
C ASN A 50 1.00 4.00 -12.84
N LYS A 51 1.43 4.70 -11.79
CA LYS A 51 2.34 5.87 -11.89
C LYS A 51 3.76 5.55 -11.44
N ALA A 52 3.97 4.40 -10.80
CA ALA A 52 5.23 4.02 -10.19
C ALA A 52 6.31 3.81 -11.24
N LYS A 53 7.51 4.33 -10.97
CA LYS A 53 8.71 4.01 -11.77
C LYS A 53 9.46 2.78 -11.25
N THR A 54 9.14 2.32 -10.05
CA THR A 54 9.74 1.14 -9.42
C THR A 54 8.67 0.06 -9.16
N PRO A 55 9.06 -1.23 -9.04
CA PRO A 55 8.10 -2.29 -8.76
C PRO A 55 7.42 -2.10 -7.40
N VAL A 56 6.08 -2.20 -7.38
CA VAL A 56 5.30 -2.07 -6.15
C VAL A 56 4.37 -3.26 -5.95
N VAL A 57 4.34 -3.75 -4.71
CA VAL A 57 3.41 -4.80 -4.26
C VAL A 57 2.54 -4.26 -3.14
N LEU A 58 1.22 -4.51 -3.23
CA LEU A 58 0.31 -4.35 -2.10
C LEU A 58 0.17 -5.69 -1.37
N HIS A 59 0.36 -5.68 -0.06
CA HIS A 59 0.25 -6.85 0.80
C HIS A 59 -0.77 -6.61 1.91
N TRP A 60 -1.71 -7.53 2.06
CA TRP A 60 -2.65 -7.53 3.17
C TRP A 60 -1.99 -8.16 4.39
N ASN A 61 -1.65 -7.33 5.38
CA ASN A 61 -0.82 -7.70 6.50
C ASN A 61 -1.66 -8.23 7.68
N HIS A 62 -1.18 -9.29 8.33
CA HIS A 62 -1.78 -9.93 9.50
C HIS A 62 -3.26 -10.33 9.34
N VAL A 63 -3.65 -10.84 8.16
CA VAL A 63 -4.99 -11.41 7.95
C VAL A 63 -5.18 -12.66 8.81
N LEU A 64 -6.18 -12.63 9.69
CA LEU A 64 -6.47 -13.72 10.62
C LEU A 64 -7.48 -14.72 10.05
N THR A 65 -8.37 -14.30 9.16
CA THR A 65 -9.47 -15.13 8.66
C THR A 65 -9.82 -14.77 7.21
N LEU A 66 -10.10 -15.79 6.41
CA LEU A 66 -10.55 -15.64 5.03
C LEU A 66 -12.08 -15.45 5.01
N ASN A 67 -12.54 -14.23 5.25
CA ASN A 67 -13.94 -13.87 5.07
C ASN A 67 -14.05 -13.10 3.75
N LEU A 68 -14.28 -13.84 2.66
CA LEU A 68 -14.54 -13.32 1.31
C LEU A 68 -16.01 -13.54 0.96
#